data_AF-A0A9D6GZ14-F1
#
_entry.id   AF-A0A9D6GZ14-F1
#
_cell.length_a   1.000
_cell.length_b   1.000
_cell.length_c   1.000
_cell.angle_alpha   90.00
_cell.angle_beta   90.00
_cell.angle_gamma   90.00
#
_symmetry.space_group_name_H-M   'P 1'
#
loop_
_entity.id
_entity.type
_entity.pdbx_description
1 polymer ?
#
loop_
_entity_poly.entity_id
_entity_poly.type
_entity_poly.pdbx_seq_one_letter_code
_entity_poly.pdbx_strand_id
1 'polypeptide(L)'
;MMWGGGEQWGGFGMVLGPIFMILVLVGIIVGVIYLIRTFAPHAISPMHGPTEDRALTILRERLAKGEIDSKEFEDRRRMLSQ
;
A
#
# COMPACT_ATOMS: atom_id res chain seq x y z
N MET A 1 23.74 2.67 -50.11
CA MET A 1 24.73 2.20 -49.12
C MET A 1 23.96 1.42 -48.08
N MET A 2 24.08 0.09 -48.11
CA MET A 2 23.31 -0.82 -47.28
C MET A 2 23.79 -0.68 -45.84
N TRP A 3 22.91 -0.20 -44.95
CA TRP A 3 23.16 -0.06 -43.52
C TRP A 3 22.99 -1.45 -42.88
N GLY A 4 23.95 -2.32 -43.16
CA GLY A 4 24.06 -3.65 -42.56
C GLY A 4 24.59 -3.52 -41.13
N GLY A 5 23.72 -3.70 -40.15
CA GLY A 5 24.12 -3.71 -38.74
C GLY A 5 23.00 -3.92 -37.73
N GLY A 6 21.73 -3.88 -38.13
CA GLY A 6 20.59 -3.99 -37.21
C GLY A 6 19.99 -5.39 -37.02
N GLU A 7 20.38 -6.38 -37.80
CA GLU A 7 19.63 -7.65 -37.88
C GLU A 7 20.14 -8.77 -36.95
N GLN A 8 21.33 -8.60 -36.34
CA GLN A 8 21.86 -9.60 -35.38
C GLN A 8 21.30 -9.43 -33.95
N TRP A 9 20.72 -8.27 -33.64
CA TRP A 9 20.04 -7.97 -32.36
C TRP A 9 18.50 -8.01 -32.46
N GLY A 10 17.96 -8.33 -33.65
CA GLY A 10 16.52 -8.29 -33.92
C GLY A 10 15.72 -9.32 -33.12
N GLY A 11 16.26 -10.52 -32.87
CA GLY A 11 15.57 -11.56 -32.09
C GLY A 11 15.63 -11.35 -30.57
N PHE A 12 16.77 -10.86 -30.07
CA PHE A 12 16.97 -10.62 -28.64
C PHE A 12 16.24 -9.35 -28.18
N GLY A 13 16.23 -8.29 -29.00
CA GLY A 13 15.48 -7.07 -28.74
C GLY A 13 13.96 -7.26 -28.78
N MET A 14 13.46 -8.20 -29.59
CA MET A 14 12.03 -8.48 -29.72
C MET A 14 11.42 -9.10 -28.45
N VAL A 15 12.20 -9.90 -27.70
CA VAL A 15 11.76 -10.51 -26.43
C VAL A 15 12.14 -9.63 -25.23
N LEU A 16 13.32 -9.00 -25.26
CA LEU A 16 13.74 -8.11 -24.17
C LEU A 16 12.92 -6.82 -24.09
N GLY A 17 12.39 -6.30 -25.19
CA GLY A 17 11.57 -5.09 -25.20
C GLY A 17 10.33 -5.19 -24.30
N PRO A 18 9.44 -6.19 -24.49
CA PRO A 18 8.27 -6.40 -23.64
C PRO A 18 8.62 -6.65 -22.17
N ILE A 19 9.68 -7.43 -21.91
CA ILE A 19 10.13 -7.76 -20.55
C ILE A 19 10.61 -6.50 -19.83
N PHE A 20 11.40 -5.66 -20.51
CA PHE A 20 11.86 -4.39 -19.96
C PHE A 20 10.70 -3.45 -19.67
N MET A 21 9.70 -3.39 -20.55
CA MET A 21 8.49 -2.59 -20.32
C MET A 21 7.72 -3.06 -19.07
N ILE A 22 7.57 -4.37 -18.87
CA ILE A 22 6.95 -4.95 -17.68
C ILE A 22 7.76 -4.63 -16.42
N LEU A 23 9.09 -4.76 -16.48
CA LEU A 23 9.98 -4.42 -15.37
C LEU A 23 9.85 -2.96 -14.97
N VAL A 24 9.80 -2.04 -15.94
CA VAL A 24 9.56 -0.62 -15.69
C VAL A 24 8.20 -0.39 -15.04
N LEU A 25 7.14 -1.05 -15.52
CA LEU A 25 5.81 -0.96 -14.92
C LEU A 25 5.80 -1.44 -13.46
N VAL A 26 6.38 -2.60 -13.19
CA VAL A 26 6.50 -3.16 -11.84
C VAL A 26 7.32 -2.21 -10.96
N GLY A 27 8.42 -1.66 -11.47
CA GLY A 27 9.25 -0.68 -10.77
C GLY A 27 8.45 0.58 -10.39
N ILE A 28 7.61 1.09 -11.29
CA ILE A 28 6.71 2.22 -11.01
C ILE A 28 5.73 1.86 -9.90
N ILE A 29 5.07 0.70 -9.98
CA ILE A 29 4.12 0.25 -8.96
C ILE A 29 4.78 0.15 -7.59
N VAL A 30 5.95 -0.49 -7.51
CA VAL A 30 6.71 -0.62 -6.27
C VAL A 30 7.14 0.75 -5.75
N GLY A 31 7.61 1.65 -6.62
CA GLY A 31 7.99 3.01 -6.26
C GLY A 31 6.81 3.81 -5.68
N VAL A 32 5.62 3.70 -6.29
CA VAL A 32 4.39 4.34 -5.80
C VAL A 32 3.99 3.77 -4.45
N ILE A 33 3.97 2.43 -4.29
CA ILE A 33 3.64 1.78 -3.01
C ILE A 33 4.64 2.21 -1.92
N TYR A 34 5.93 2.28 -2.25
CA TYR A 34 6.97 2.72 -1.32
C TYR A 34 6.81 4.18 -0.91
N LEU A 35 6.51 5.08 -1.86
CA LEU A 35 6.20 6.48 -1.57
C LEU A 35 5.00 6.59 -0.65
N ILE A 36 3.89 5.93 -0.98
CA ILE A 36 2.68 5.95 -0.16
C ILE A 36 2.96 5.38 1.23
N ARG A 37 3.68 4.26 1.35
CA ARG A 37 4.01 3.66 2.63
C ARG A 37 4.91 4.54 3.49
N THR A 38 5.84 5.26 2.87
CA THR A 38 6.80 6.15 3.56
C THR A 38 6.17 7.47 3.99
N PHE A 39 5.33 8.07 3.14
CA PHE A 39 4.70 9.38 3.40
C PHE A 39 3.31 9.27 4.04
N ALA A 40 2.67 8.10 4.02
CA ALA A 40 1.39 7.86 4.64
C ALA A 40 1.41 6.70 5.65
N PRO A 41 2.30 6.72 6.68
CA PRO A 41 2.24 5.73 7.76
C PRO A 41 0.93 5.77 8.55
N HIS A 42 0.07 6.79 8.34
CA HIS A 42 -1.22 6.94 9.02
C HIS A 42 -2.46 6.82 8.12
N ALA A 43 -2.31 6.80 6.77
CA ALA A 43 -3.48 6.74 5.88
C ALA A 43 -3.78 5.33 5.34
N ILE A 44 -2.80 4.43 5.41
CA ILE A 44 -2.99 3.03 5.03
C ILE A 44 -2.51 2.17 6.20
N SER A 45 -3.30 2.16 7.29
CA SER A 45 -3.39 0.91 8.02
C SER A 45 -3.79 -0.14 6.99
N PRO A 46 -2.97 -1.18 6.75
CA PRO A 46 -3.41 -2.28 5.90
C PRO A 46 -4.76 -2.70 6.46
N MET A 47 -5.75 -2.79 5.58
CA MET A 47 -7.12 -3.24 5.86
C MET A 47 -7.14 -4.74 6.20
N HIS A 48 -6.15 -5.19 6.99
CA HIS A 48 -5.82 -6.55 7.39
C HIS A 48 -5.29 -6.61 8.84
N GLY A 49 -5.36 -5.53 9.62
CA GLY A 49 -5.28 -5.64 11.08
C GLY A 49 -6.58 -6.25 11.62
N PRO A 50 -6.53 -7.10 12.67
CA PRO A 50 -7.70 -7.75 13.23
C PRO A 50 -8.76 -6.68 13.52
N THR A 51 -10.03 -7.00 13.30
CA THR A 51 -11.21 -6.14 13.46
C THR A 51 -11.21 -5.26 14.72
N GLU A 52 -10.47 -5.67 15.74
CA GLU A 52 -10.12 -4.96 16.96
C GLU A 52 -9.53 -3.56 16.73
N ASP A 53 -8.54 -3.39 15.85
CA ASP A 53 -7.86 -2.11 15.63
C ASP A 53 -8.78 -1.07 14.99
N ARG A 54 -9.68 -1.52 14.11
CA ARG A 54 -10.71 -0.67 13.51
C ARG A 54 -11.76 -0.26 14.54
N ALA A 55 -12.18 -1.20 15.40
CA ALA A 55 -13.13 -0.91 16.48
C ALA A 55 -12.54 0.09 17.50
N LEU A 56 -11.27 -0.06 17.87
CA LEU A 56 -10.56 0.86 18.76
C LEU A 56 -10.38 2.26 18.14
N THR A 57 -10.11 2.33 16.83
CA THR A 57 -9.99 3.61 16.12
C THR A 57 -11.32 4.37 16.11
N ILE A 58 -12.43 3.68 15.84
CA ILE A 58 -13.78 4.28 15.88
C ILE A 58 -14.15 4.74 17.29
N LEU A 59 -13.80 3.95 18.32
CA LEU A 59 -14.03 4.30 19.72
C LEU A 59 -13.27 5.58 20.13
N ARG A 60 -12.00 5.72 19.74
CA ARG A 60 -11.22 6.95 20.00
C ARG A 60 -11.80 8.18 19.32
N GLU A 61 -12.27 8.04 18.08
CA GLU A 61 -12.86 9.15 17.33
C GLU A 61 -14.12 9.69 18.02
N ARG A 62 -14.96 8.80 18.56
CA ARG A 62 -16.20 9.18 19.26
C ARG A 62 -15.93 9.76 20.67
N LEU A 63 -14.88 9.29 21.34
CA LEU A 63 -14.39 9.91 22.57
C LEU A 63 -13.90 11.35 22.32
N ALA A 64 -13.15 11.57 21.24
CA ALA A 64 -12.68 12.90 20.84
C ALA A 64 -13.84 13.84 20.45
N LYS A 65 -14.91 13.29 19.87
CA LYS A 65 -16.17 14.01 19.62
C LYS A 65 -17.00 14.26 20.88
N GLY A 66 -16.64 13.66 22.01
CA GLY A 66 -17.40 13.74 23.26
C GLY A 66 -18.74 12.99 23.23
N GLU A 67 -18.96 12.12 22.23
CA GLU A 67 -20.16 11.30 22.12
C GLU A 67 -20.16 10.14 23.12
N ILE A 68 -18.98 9.78 23.64
CA ILE A 68 -18.79 8.70 24.61
C ILE A 68 -17.93 9.22 25.76
N ASP A 69 -18.25 8.84 26.98
CA ASP A 69 -17.45 9.15 28.16
C ASP A 69 -16.19 8.27 28.25
N SER A 70 -15.17 8.78 28.95
CA SER A 70 -13.90 8.07 29.16
C SER A 70 -14.08 6.73 29.88
N LYS A 71 -15.09 6.63 30.76
CA LYS A 71 -15.40 5.38 31.47
C LYS A 71 -15.93 4.30 30.53
N GLU A 72 -16.86 4.68 29.65
CA GLU A 72 -17.46 3.76 28.68
C GLU A 72 -16.46 3.35 27.57
N PHE A 73 -15.51 4.24 27.23
CA PHE A 73 -14.39 3.88 26.37
C PHE A 73 -13.53 2.76 26.98
N GLU A 74 -13.23 2.84 28.28
CA GLU A 74 -12.37 1.85 28.94
C GLU A 74 -13.04 0.47 29.04
N ASP A 75 -14.34 0.44 29.34
CA ASP A 75 -15.13 -0.79 29.38
C ASP A 75 -15.14 -1.48 28.01
N ARG A 76 -15.44 -0.75 26.93
CA ARG A 76 -15.46 -1.30 25.57
C ARG A 76 -14.07 -1.69 25.07
N ARG A 77 -13.02 -0.96 25.46
CA ARG A 77 -11.62 -1.30 25.13
C ARG A 77 -11.22 -2.63 25.76
N ARG A 78 -11.57 -2.86 27.03
CA ARG A 78 -11.26 -4.12 27.74
C ARG A 78 -11.97 -5.34 27.13
N MET A 79 -13.20 -5.14 26.63
CA MET A 79 -13.95 -6.20 25.93
C MET A 79 -13.35 -6.56 24.57
N LEU A 80 -12.68 -5.61 23.91
CA LEU A 80 -12.07 -5.82 22.60
C LEU A 80 -10.66 -6.44 22.69
N SER A 81 -9.94 -6.19 23.78
CA SER A 81 -8.58 -6.72 24.00
C SER A 81 -8.51 -8.10 24.64
N GLN A 82 -9.64 -8.80 24.76
CA GLN A 82 -9.78 -10.13 25.37
C GLN A 82 -10.18 -11.14 24.31
#